data_AF-A0AA50TV54-F1
#
_entry.id   AF-A0AA50TV54-F1
#
_cell.length_a   1.000
_cell.length_b   1.000
_cell.length_c   1.000
_cell.angle_alpha   90.00
_cell.angle_beta   90.00
_cell.angle_gamma   90.00
#
_symmetry.space_group_name_H-M   'P 1'
#
loop_
_entity.id
_entity.type
_entity.pdbx_description
1 polymer ?
#
loop_
_entity_poly.entity_id
_entity_poly.type
_entity_poly.pdbx_seq_one_letter_code
_entity_poly.pdbx_strand_id
1 'polypeptide(L)' 'RLMQEVEKLKKQMSANSTKLPINIECFMEDRDVTGDMQRLQMEQIC' A
#
# COMPACT_ATOMS: atom_id res chain seq x y z
N ARG A 1 2.98 -1.55 -11.64
CA ARG A 1 3.58 -1.96 -10.35
C ARG A 1 2.86 -1.31 -9.18
N LEU A 2 2.90 0.03 -9.01
CA LEU A 2 2.15 0.71 -7.93
C LEU A 2 0.65 0.39 -7.90
N MET A 3 -0.08 0.51 -9.02
CA MET A 3 -1.52 0.21 -9.03
C MET A 3 -1.84 -1.24 -8.62
N GLN A 4 -1.03 -2.21 -9.04
CA GLN A 4 -1.23 -3.62 -8.67
C GLN A 4 -1.00 -3.84 -7.17
N GLU A 5 0.06 -3.27 -6.62
CA GLU A 5 0.34 -3.35 -5.18
C GLU A 5 -0.74 -2.61 -4.37
N VAL A 6 -1.24 -1.48 -4.86
CA VAL A 6 -2.37 -0.75 -4.25
C VAL A 6 -3.68 -1.54 -4.33
N GLU A 7 -3.97 -2.24 -5.42
CA GLU A 7 -5.14 -3.13 -5.52
C GLU A 7 -5.06 -4.30 -4.54
N LYS A 8 -3.88 -4.91 -4.44
CA LYS A 8 -3.59 -5.99 -3.50
C LYS A 8 -3.73 -5.51 -2.06
N LEU A 9 -3.20 -4.33 -1.76
CA LEU A 9 -3.32 -3.66 -0.48
C LEU A 9 -4.79 -3.35 -0.16
N LYS A 10 -5.58 -2.82 -1.10
CA LYS A 10 -7.03 -2.59 -0.92
C LYS A 10 -7.76 -3.87 -0.54
N LYS A 11 -7.47 -4.98 -1.21
CA LYS A 11 -8.06 -6.29 -0.88
C LYS A 11 -7.65 -6.75 0.52
N GLN A 12 -6.37 -6.63 0.87
CA GLN A 12 -5.88 -6.97 2.21
C GLN A 12 -6.47 -6.09 3.31
N MET A 13 -6.67 -4.79 3.03
CA MET A 13 -7.22 -3.79 3.94
C MET A 13 -8.74 -3.93 4.12
N SER A 14 -9.44 -4.46 3.11
CA SER A 14 -10.84 -4.87 3.25
C SER A 14 -10.99 -6.10 4.16
N ALA A 15 -9.98 -6.97 4.24
CA ALA A 15 -9.98 -8.16 5.08
C ALA A 15 -9.38 -7.91 6.47
N ASN A 16 -8.48 -6.92 6.60
CA ASN A 16 -7.76 -6.62 7.84
C ASN A 16 -7.75 -5.10 8.08
N SER A 17 -8.26 -4.66 9.22
CA SER A 17 -8.25 -3.23 9.63
C SER A 17 -6.92 -2.79 10.26
N THR A 18 -5.90 -3.62 10.22
CA THR A 18 -4.58 -3.33 10.79
C THR A 18 -3.70 -2.57 9.82
N LYS A 19 -2.61 -2.01 10.34
CA LYS A 19 -1.59 -1.32 9.57
C LYS A 19 -0.87 -2.33 8.66
N LEU A 20 -0.97 -2.14 7.35
CA LEU A 20 -0.39 -3.04 6.35
C LEU A 20 0.87 -2.40 5.73
N PRO A 21 1.98 -3.15 5.61
CA PRO A 21 3.17 -2.65 4.94
C PRO A 21 2.98 -2.62 3.41
N ILE A 22 3.55 -1.61 2.77
CA ILE A 22 3.65 -1.44 1.32
C ILE A 22 5.14 -1.51 0.98
N ASN A 23 5.56 -2.54 0.26
CA ASN A 23 6.92 -2.62 -0.29
C ASN A 23 6.84 -2.71 -1.81
N ILE A 24 7.47 -1.76 -2.50
CA ILE A 24 7.54 -1.73 -3.95
C ILE A 24 9.01 -1.62 -4.34
N GLU A 25 9.56 -2.70 -4.86
CA GLU A 25 10.94 -2.75 -5.33
C GLU A 25 11.11 -2.04 -6.67
N CYS A 26 12.23 -1.34 -6.83
CA CYS A 26 12.59 -0.60 -8.04
C CYS A 26 11.48 0.34 -8.56
N PHE A 27 10.85 1.14 -7.67
CA PHE A 27 9.72 1.97 -8.07
C PHE A 27 10.14 3.31 -8.70
N MET A 28 11.16 3.97 -8.16
CA MET A 28 11.75 5.19 -8.73
C MET A 28 13.26 5.05 -8.79
N GLU A 29 13.85 5.13 -9.99
CA GLU A 29 15.32 5.15 -10.18
C GLU A 29 16.05 4.00 -9.45
N ASP A 30 15.54 2.76 -9.55
CA ASP A 30 16.06 1.57 -8.85
C ASP A 30 16.06 1.67 -7.32
N ARG A 31 15.23 2.55 -6.77
CA ARG A 31 15.00 2.64 -5.33
C ARG A 31 13.74 1.90 -4.93
N ASP A 32 13.88 1.16 -3.84
CA ASP A 32 12.77 0.50 -3.17
C ASP A 32 12.01 1.53 -2.35
N VAL A 33 10.69 1.51 -2.47
CA VAL A 33 9.79 2.31 -1.66
C VAL A 33 9.13 1.39 -0.66
N THR A 34 9.43 1.61 0.61
CA THR A 34 8.78 0.95 1.73
C THR A 34 7.92 1.95 2.48
N GLY A 35 6.77 1.50 2.94
CA GLY A 35 5.80 2.33 3.64
C GLY A 35 4.82 1.49 4.40
N ASP A 36 3.92 2.16 5.08
CA ASP A 36 2.84 1.53 5.81
C ASP A 36 1.56 2.32 5.59
N MET A 37 0.44 1.62 5.53
CA MET A 37 -0.84 2.25 5.29
C MET A 37 -1.91 1.52 6.06
N GLN A 38 -2.78 2.31 6.69
CA GLN A 38 -3.94 1.81 7.41
C GLN A 38 -5.21 2.24 6.69
N ARG A 39 -6.30 1.50 6.94
CA ARG A 39 -7.62 1.80 6.37
C ARG A 39 -8.06 3.24 6.60
N LEU A 40 -7.87 3.75 7.81
CA LEU A 40 -8.23 5.12 8.17
C LEU A 40 -7.51 6.17 7.31
N GLN A 41 -6.22 5.98 7.03
CA GLN A 41 -5.45 6.88 6.17
C GLN A 41 -5.91 6.80 4.72
N MET A 42 -6.29 5.60 4.25
CA MET A 42 -6.83 5.45 2.90
C MET A 42 -8.17 6.15 2.75
N GLU A 43 -9.07 6.00 3.73
CA GLU A 43 -10.38 6.65 3.75
C GLU A 43 -10.29 8.18 3.87
N GLN A 44 -9.19 8.73 4.36
CA GLN A 44 -8.95 10.18 4.38
C GLN A 44 -8.49 10.76 3.03
N ILE A 45 -7.94 9.93 2.14
CA ILE A 45 -7.36 10.36 0.86
C ILE A 45 -8.35 10.11 -0.31
N CYS A 46 -9.30 9.19 -0.15
CA CYS A 46 -10.38 8.91 -1.10
C CYS A 46 -11.63 9.76 -0.84
#